data_AF-A0A354R8V9-F1
#
_entry.id   AF-A0A354R8V9-F1
#
_cell.length_a   1.000
_cell.length_b   1.000
_cell.length_c   1.000
_cell.angle_alpha   90.00
_cell.angle_beta   90.00
_cell.angle_gamma   90.00
#
_symmetry.space_group_name_H-M   'P 1'
#
loop_
_entity.id
_entity.type
_entity.pdbx_description
1 polymer ?
#
loop_
_entity_poly.entity_id
_entity_poly.type
_entity_poly.pdbx_seq_one_letter_code
_entity_poly.pdbx_strand_id
1 'polypeptide(L)'
;LAMEWPFKIVTPFLHKTKADEWALADKLGLLDFIREKTVTCYRGVPGDGCGTCPACRLRARGLAEYLKAKSAKSGKGAARP
;
A
#
# COMPACT_ATOMS: atom_id res chain seq x y z
N LEU A 1 -12.69 -21.60 28.54
CA LEU A 1 -11.78 -21.33 27.40
C LEU A 1 -12.54 -20.39 26.45
N ALA A 2 -12.03 -19.18 26.21
CA ALA A 2 -12.79 -18.04 25.66
C ALA A 2 -13.03 -18.07 24.12
N MET A 3 -13.57 -19.17 23.58
CA MET A 3 -13.97 -19.27 22.16
C MET A 3 -15.44 -19.73 22.00
N GLU A 4 -16.33 -19.22 22.84
CA GLU A 4 -17.76 -19.62 22.87
C GLU A 4 -18.60 -19.07 21.70
N TRP A 5 -18.06 -18.17 20.87
CA TRP A 5 -18.78 -17.53 19.76
C TRP A 5 -18.02 -17.69 18.42
N PRO A 6 -18.69 -18.06 17.31
CA PRO A 6 -18.05 -18.14 15.99
C PRO A 6 -17.82 -16.74 15.41
N PHE A 7 -16.57 -16.33 15.24
CA PHE A 7 -16.20 -15.10 14.54
C PHE A 7 -15.09 -15.35 13.51
N LYS A 8 -15.02 -14.48 12.49
CA LYS A 8 -14.04 -14.59 11.41
C LYS A 8 -13.01 -13.46 11.53
N ILE A 9 -11.74 -13.83 11.69
CA ILE A 9 -10.61 -12.90 11.57
C ILE A 9 -10.25 -12.80 10.08
N VAL A 10 -10.32 -11.60 9.51
CA VAL A 10 -9.91 -11.34 8.13
C VAL A 10 -8.59 -10.59 8.14
N THR A 11 -7.56 -11.18 7.55
CA THR A 11 -6.21 -10.60 7.45
C THR A 11 -5.87 -10.29 5.99
N PRO A 12 -6.43 -9.20 5.42
CA PRO A 12 -6.33 -8.93 3.98
C PRO A 12 -4.89 -8.72 3.48
N PHE A 13 -3.95 -8.45 4.40
CA PHE A 13 -2.56 -8.13 4.09
C PHE A 13 -1.54 -9.23 4.44
N LEU A 14 -1.96 -10.37 5.00
CA LEU A 14 -1.03 -11.38 5.53
C LEU A 14 0.03 -11.87 4.51
N HIS A 15 -0.36 -11.95 3.24
CA HIS A 15 0.51 -12.39 2.14
C HIS A 15 0.72 -11.27 1.10
N LYS A 16 0.74 -10.02 1.54
CA LYS A 16 0.89 -8.83 0.68
C LYS A 16 2.21 -8.12 0.98
N THR A 17 2.89 -7.71 -0.08
CA THR A 17 4.01 -6.77 0.03
C THR A 17 3.50 -5.34 0.16
N LYS A 18 4.39 -4.40 0.51
CA LYS A 18 4.00 -2.99 0.58
C LYS A 18 3.57 -2.42 -0.78
N ALA A 19 4.13 -2.92 -1.88
CA ALA A 19 3.70 -2.57 -3.22
C ALA A 19 2.29 -3.09 -3.53
N ASP A 20 1.94 -4.30 -3.07
CA ASP A 20 0.58 -4.85 -3.25
C ASP A 20 -0.47 -4.05 -2.47
N GLU A 21 -0.12 -3.57 -1.27
CA GLU A 21 -0.99 -2.68 -0.50
C GLU A 21 -1.27 -1.37 -1.24
N TRP A 22 -0.25 -0.77 -1.88
CA TRP A 22 -0.42 0.40 -2.73
C TRP A 22 -1.30 0.12 -3.96
N ALA A 23 -1.13 -1.05 -4.58
CA ALA A 23 -1.98 -1.47 -5.68
C ALA A 23 -3.44 -1.64 -5.25
N LEU A 24 -3.69 -2.14 -4.03
CA LEU A 24 -5.03 -2.24 -3.47
C LEU A 24 -5.63 -0.86 -3.20
N ALA A 25 -4.85 0.07 -2.63
CA ALA A 25 -5.27 1.45 -2.41
C ALA A 25 -5.69 2.14 -3.71
N ASP A 26 -4.90 1.97 -4.78
CA ASP A 26 -5.22 2.50 -6.12
C ASP A 26 -6.48 1.86 -6.72
N LYS A 27 -6.63 0.53 -6.60
CA LYS A 27 -7.83 -0.17 -7.06
C LYS A 27 -9.11 0.33 -6.37
N LEU A 28 -9.00 0.77 -5.12
CA LEU A 28 -10.10 1.34 -4.35
C LEU A 28 -10.31 2.85 -4.58
N GLY A 29 -9.47 3.50 -5.39
CA GLY A 29 -9.52 4.95 -5.61
C GLY A 29 -9.08 5.79 -4.40
N LEU A 30 -8.33 5.18 -3.46
CA LEU A 30 -7.91 5.80 -2.20
C LEU A 30 -6.40 6.06 -2.15
N LEU A 31 -5.70 5.96 -3.27
CA LEU A 31 -4.24 6.08 -3.33
C LEU A 31 -3.74 7.40 -2.72
N ASP A 32 -4.28 8.52 -3.17
CA ASP A 32 -3.86 9.85 -2.73
C ASP A 32 -4.25 10.11 -1.28
N PHE A 33 -5.45 9.70 -0.88
CA PHE A 33 -5.91 9.79 0.51
C PHE A 33 -4.96 9.03 1.45
N ILE A 34 -4.66 7.77 1.14
CA ILE A 34 -3.74 6.96 1.95
C ILE A 34 -2.35 7.58 1.93
N ARG A 35 -1.89 8.08 0.78
CA ARG A 35 -0.57 8.68 0.65
C ARG A 35 -0.41 9.90 1.54
N GLU A 36 -1.37 10.81 1.56
CA GLU A 36 -1.26 12.13 2.20
C GLU A 36 -1.80 12.17 3.63
N LYS A 37 -2.83 11.38 3.94
CA LYS A 37 -3.58 11.52 5.20
C LYS A 37 -3.21 10.49 6.27
N THR A 38 -2.44 9.45 5.93
CA THR A 38 -2.02 8.43 6.90
C THR A 38 -0.63 8.72 7.47
N VAL A 39 -0.41 8.27 8.70
CA VAL A 39 0.88 8.38 9.40
C VAL A 39 1.48 6.98 9.52
N THR A 40 2.62 6.76 8.86
CA THR A 40 3.44 5.54 9.03
C THR A 40 4.80 5.88 9.67
N CYS A 41 5.15 7.16 9.71
CA CYS A 41 6.42 7.63 10.21
C CYS A 41 6.54 7.43 11.73
N TYR A 42 7.68 6.90 12.20
CA TYR A 42 7.99 6.79 13.63
C TYR A 42 8.13 8.13 14.36
N ARG A 43 8.21 9.25 13.62
CA ARG A 43 8.25 10.60 14.17
C ARG A 43 6.91 11.33 14.08
N GLY A 44 5.84 10.63 13.70
CA GLY A 44 4.50 11.20 13.60
C GLY A 44 4.24 12.11 12.39
N VAL A 45 5.19 12.21 11.46
CA VAL A 45 5.03 13.05 10.25
C VAL A 45 4.06 12.36 9.27
N PRO A 46 2.94 12.99 8.88
CA PRO A 46 1.99 12.42 7.91
C PRO A 46 2.60 12.38 6.50
N GLY A 47 1.92 11.68 5.59
CA GLY A 47 2.28 11.70 4.19
C GLY A 47 3.45 10.78 3.84
N ASP A 48 4.42 11.35 3.11
CA ASP A 48 5.71 10.71 2.80
C ASP A 48 6.60 10.59 4.06
N GLY A 49 6.25 11.32 5.11
CA GLY A 49 6.89 11.26 6.41
C GLY A 49 8.31 11.84 6.39
N CYS A 50 9.14 11.36 7.32
CA CYS A 50 10.42 11.99 7.62
C CYS A 50 11.60 11.50 6.75
N GLY A 51 11.39 10.58 5.81
CA GLY A 51 12.38 10.06 4.87
C GLY A 51 13.50 9.17 5.44
N THR A 52 13.87 9.31 6.72
CA THR A 52 15.06 8.64 7.26
C THR A 52 14.77 7.41 8.11
N CYS A 53 13.55 7.26 8.65
CA CYS A 53 13.20 6.11 9.50
C CYS A 53 12.89 4.85 8.68
N PRO A 54 13.07 3.63 9.26
CA PRO A 54 12.82 2.37 8.56
C PRO A 54 11.42 2.27 7.96
N ALA A 55 10.40 2.71 8.69
CA ALA A 55 9.01 2.72 8.22
C ALA A 55 8.79 3.59 6.97
N CYS A 56 9.35 4.81 6.95
CA CYS A 56 9.30 5.69 5.78
C CYS A 56 10.03 5.06 4.58
N ARG A 57 11.21 4.47 4.80
CA ARG A 57 11.98 3.82 3.72
C ARG A 57 11.22 2.65 3.10
N LEU A 58 10.59 1.81 3.92
CA LEU A 58 9.79 0.69 3.44
C LEU A 58 8.57 1.18 2.65
N ARG A 59 7.85 2.17 3.18
CA ARG A 59 6.67 2.77 2.53
C ARG A 59 7.01 3.40 1.17
N ALA A 60 8.11 4.17 1.12
CA ALA A 60 8.58 4.81 -0.10
C ALA A 60 9.05 3.78 -1.15
N ARG A 61 9.79 2.74 -0.73
CA ARG A 61 10.21 1.66 -1.62
C ARG A 61 9.02 0.94 -2.25
N GLY A 62 8.03 0.56 -1.42
CA GLY A 62 6.82 -0.09 -1.91
C GLY A 62 6.03 0.79 -2.90
N LEU A 63 5.98 2.11 -2.67
CA LEU A 63 5.34 3.04 -3.59
C LEU A 63 6.08 3.10 -4.94
N ALA A 64 7.41 3.19 -4.90
CA ALA A 64 8.23 3.23 -6.10
C ALA A 64 8.12 1.93 -6.93
N GLU A 65 8.14 0.77 -6.27
CA GLU A 65 7.93 -0.54 -6.91
C GLU A 65 6.56 -0.63 -7.59
N TYR A 66 5.51 -0.18 -6.90
CA TYR A 66 4.16 -0.15 -7.45
C TYR A 66 4.04 0.79 -8.66
N LEU A 67 4.57 2.02 -8.58
CA LEU A 67 4.53 2.99 -9.68
C LEU A 67 5.29 2.48 -10.91
N LYS A 68 6.45 1.83 -10.71
CA LYS A 68 7.21 1.17 -11.78
C LYS A 68 6.41 0.03 -12.43
N ALA A 69 5.71 -0.76 -11.64
CA ALA A 69 4.85 -1.82 -12.16
C ALA A 69 3.62 -1.26 -12.91
N LYS A 70 3.04 -0.15 -12.43
CA LYS A 70 1.90 0.53 -13.07
C LYS A 70 2.27 1.10 -14.42
N SER A 71 3.41 1.80 -14.53
CA SER A 71 3.88 2.36 -15.79
C SER A 71 4.18 1.27 -16.83
N ALA A 72 4.79 0.15 -16.41
CA ALA A 72 5.02 -1.01 -17.28
C ALA A 72 3.72 -1.64 -17.82
N LYS A 73 2.62 -1.57 -17.06
CA LYS A 73 1.30 -2.06 -17.48
C LYS A 73 0.58 -1.07 -18.40
N SER A 74 0.73 0.23 -18.19
CA SER A 74 0.12 1.28 -19.04
C SER A 74 0.65 1.27 -20.48
N GLY A 75 1.88 0.76 -20.71
CA GLY A 75 2.47 0.62 -22.04
C GLY A 75 2.01 -0.61 -22.85
N LYS A 76 1.21 -1.52 -22.27
CA LYS A 76 0.73 -2.75 -22.92
C LYS A 76 -0.75 -2.70 -23.32
N GLY A 77 -1.32 -1.51 -23.45
CA GLY A 77 -2.75 -1.29 -23.73
C GLY A 77 -3.11 -0.75 -25.11
N ALA A 78 -2.16 -0.56 -26.03
CA ALA A 78 -2.41 -0.05 -27.39
C ALA A 78 -2.07 -1.10 -28.47
N ALA A 79 -2.63 -2.30 -28.35
CA ALA A 79 -2.76 -3.25 -29.45
C ALA A 79 -3.95 -4.16 -29.11
N ARG A 80 -5.14 -3.71 -29.47
CA ARG A 80 -6.34 -4.53 -29.51
C ARG A 80 -6.63 -4.77 -31.00
N PRO A 81 -6.71 -6.01 -31.50
CA PRO A 81 -7.25 -6.27 -32.83
C PRO A 81 -8.74 -5.89 -32.88
#